data_AF-A0A2R6QAL0-F1
#
_entry.id   AF-A0A2R6QAL0-F1
#
_cell.length_a   1.000
_cell.length_b   1.000
_cell.length_c   1.000
_cell.angle_alpha   90.00
_cell.angle_beta   90.00
_cell.angle_gamma   90.00
#
_symmetry.space_group_name_H-M   'P 1'
#
loop_
_entity.id
_entity.type
_entity.pdbx_description
1 polymer ?
#
loop_
_entity_poly.entity_id
_entity_poly.type
_entity_poly.pdbx_seq_one_letter_code
_entity_poly.pdbx_strand_id
1 'polypeptide(L)'
;MSSFGSDLTSSSSIDHFDLLPDSLILLIFNRIGDVKALGRCGVVSRRFHALVPQVENVVVRVDCVISDDDASSPVGSSGKARGPLLGLFRLVFSGFVRPFQALGQLLGPKRPGSGPITGTLGDDDELDQGGITHHSPTQVLKNFNEIRSLRIELPSGELGIENGVLLKWRADFGSTLDNCVILGASSVISANPSKDSLSLDNNRDELQSHVGVAAAAAAAAACGGEENGSIPESFYTNGGLKLRVVWTISSLIAASARHYLLQPIIAEHKTLDSLVLTDADGQGVLCMNRDQLEELRVKPLSASSASKRTLVPALNMRLWYAPSLELPDGTVLKGATLVAIRPSEQGGAKRDVSEGAWVSGAFEEPFGTAAKMLVKRRTYCLEMNSF
;
A
#
# COMPACT_ATOMS: atom_id res chain seq x y z
N MET A 1 62.13 -35.62 -30.57
CA MET A 1 60.75 -36.06 -30.26
C MET A 1 60.46 -35.62 -28.84
N SER A 2 59.41 -34.91 -28.48
CA SER A 2 58.22 -34.42 -29.17
C SER A 2 57.62 -33.37 -28.25
N SER A 3 57.28 -32.21 -28.82
CA SER A 3 56.39 -31.22 -28.24
C SER A 3 55.07 -31.88 -27.82
N PHE A 4 54.63 -31.65 -26.59
CA PHE A 4 53.22 -31.77 -26.23
C PHE A 4 52.79 -30.41 -25.68
N GLY A 5 52.30 -29.58 -26.59
CA GLY A 5 51.53 -28.40 -26.24
C GLY A 5 50.24 -28.82 -25.56
N SER A 6 50.03 -28.33 -24.36
CA SER A 6 48.72 -28.30 -23.73
C SER A 6 48.06 -26.97 -24.07
N ASP A 7 47.40 -26.91 -25.22
CA ASP A 7 46.33 -25.94 -25.47
C ASP A 7 45.16 -26.31 -24.54
N LEU A 8 45.20 -25.82 -23.30
CA LEU A 8 43.96 -25.67 -22.53
C LEU A 8 43.28 -24.41 -23.07
N THR A 9 42.41 -24.62 -24.06
CA THR A 9 41.38 -23.66 -24.43
C THR A 9 40.49 -23.41 -23.21
N SER A 10 40.80 -22.37 -22.45
CA SER A 10 39.81 -21.79 -21.55
C SER A 10 38.72 -21.24 -22.45
N SER A 11 37.57 -21.93 -22.52
CA SER A 11 36.35 -21.32 -23.02
C SER A 11 36.00 -20.21 -22.03
N SER A 12 36.59 -19.03 -22.20
CA SER A 12 36.16 -17.82 -21.52
C SER A 12 34.67 -17.70 -21.78
N SER A 13 33.84 -17.96 -20.79
CA SER A 13 32.41 -17.73 -20.87
C SER A 13 32.23 -16.25 -21.17
N ILE A 14 31.99 -15.92 -22.43
CA ILE A 14 31.80 -14.54 -22.87
C ILE A 14 30.61 -14.02 -22.09
N ASP A 15 30.79 -12.93 -21.33
CA ASP A 15 29.66 -12.25 -20.72
C ASP A 15 28.83 -11.61 -21.82
N HIS A 16 27.66 -12.19 -22.09
CA HIS A 16 26.78 -11.69 -23.13
C HIS A 16 26.23 -10.29 -22.81
N PHE A 17 26.28 -9.83 -21.56
CA PHE A 17 25.91 -8.45 -21.22
C PHE A 17 26.90 -7.42 -21.77
N ASP A 18 28.17 -7.79 -21.97
CA ASP A 18 29.17 -6.89 -22.58
C ASP A 18 28.84 -6.54 -24.03
N LEU A 19 28.04 -7.38 -24.70
CA LEU A 19 27.58 -7.17 -26.07
C LEU A 19 26.34 -6.27 -26.18
N LEU A 20 25.59 -6.12 -25.10
CA LEU A 20 24.38 -5.30 -25.10
C LEU A 20 24.75 -3.82 -24.97
N PRO A 21 24.08 -2.89 -25.66
CA PRO A 21 24.18 -1.46 -25.35
C PRO A 21 23.56 -1.11 -23.99
N ASP A 22 24.02 -0.02 -23.38
CA ASP A 22 23.52 0.46 -22.07
C ASP A 22 22.00 0.69 -22.05
N SER A 23 21.43 1.16 -23.16
CA SER A 23 19.98 1.38 -23.30
C SER A 23 19.16 0.09 -23.13
N LEU A 24 19.67 -1.06 -23.58
CA LEU A 24 19.00 -2.35 -23.39
C LEU A 24 19.13 -2.84 -21.94
N ILE A 25 20.27 -2.59 -21.30
CA ILE A 25 20.46 -2.94 -19.88
C ILE A 25 19.54 -2.08 -19.00
N LEU A 26 19.42 -0.79 -19.30
CA LEU A 26 18.47 0.10 -18.63
C LEU A 26 17.03 -0.37 -18.84
N LEU A 27 16.67 -0.82 -20.04
CA LEU A 27 15.35 -1.40 -20.29
C LEU A 27 15.11 -2.64 -19.42
N ILE A 28 16.10 -3.53 -19.28
CA ILE A 28 16.02 -4.70 -18.40
C ILE A 28 15.85 -4.26 -16.94
N PHE A 29 16.65 -3.30 -16.46
CA PHE A 29 16.55 -2.81 -15.08
C PHE A 29 15.22 -2.13 -14.79
N ASN A 30 14.66 -1.38 -15.74
CA ASN A 30 13.31 -0.81 -15.67
C ASN A 30 12.20 -1.87 -15.63
N ARG A 31 12.46 -3.12 -16.04
CA ARG A 31 11.54 -4.26 -15.85
C ARG A 31 11.72 -4.94 -14.50
N ILE A 32 12.92 -4.91 -13.93
CA ILE A 32 13.18 -5.42 -12.58
C ILE A 32 12.50 -4.51 -11.55
N GLY A 33 12.83 -3.21 -11.56
CA GLY A 33 12.24 -2.15 -10.73
C GLY A 33 12.42 -2.26 -9.22
N ASP A 34 12.39 -3.47 -8.66
CA ASP A 34 12.55 -3.73 -7.23
C ASP A 34 13.91 -3.26 -6.74
N VAL A 35 13.91 -2.35 -5.75
CA VAL A 35 15.13 -1.73 -5.22
C VAL A 35 16.14 -2.75 -4.67
N LYS A 36 15.67 -3.87 -4.09
CA LYS A 36 16.57 -4.89 -3.55
C LYS A 36 17.20 -5.69 -4.67
N ALA A 37 16.45 -6.02 -5.71
CA ALA A 37 16.97 -6.69 -6.89
C ALA A 37 17.94 -5.79 -7.67
N LEU A 38 17.60 -4.51 -7.87
CA LEU A 38 18.47 -3.52 -8.49
C LEU A 38 19.76 -3.30 -7.71
N GLY A 39 19.69 -3.27 -6.38
CA GLY A 39 20.87 -3.24 -5.52
C GLY A 39 21.80 -4.44 -5.75
N ARG A 40 21.24 -5.64 -5.95
CA ARG A 40 22.02 -6.85 -6.32
C ARG A 40 22.60 -6.74 -7.74
N CYS A 41 21.86 -6.17 -8.69
CA CYS A 41 22.40 -5.92 -10.03
C CYS A 41 23.60 -4.96 -9.97
N GLY A 42 23.54 -3.93 -9.12
CA GLY A 42 24.60 -2.94 -8.97
C GLY A 42 25.93 -3.50 -8.43
N VAL A 43 25.94 -4.68 -7.80
CA VAL A 43 27.18 -5.31 -7.32
C VAL A 43 27.81 -6.28 -8.33
N VAL A 44 27.15 -6.54 -9.46
CA VAL A 44 27.64 -7.48 -10.49
C VAL A 44 28.84 -6.91 -11.23
N SER A 45 28.79 -5.65 -11.65
CA SER A 45 29.87 -4.99 -12.38
C SER A 45 29.83 -3.47 -12.19
N ARG A 46 30.96 -2.79 -12.48
CA ARG A 46 31.01 -1.30 -12.48
C ARG A 46 30.02 -0.70 -13.47
N ARG A 47 29.80 -1.38 -14.59
CA ARG A 47 28.85 -0.94 -15.62
C ARG A 47 27.42 -0.98 -15.09
N PHE A 48 27.02 -2.07 -14.44
CA PHE A 48 25.69 -2.19 -13.85
C PHE A 48 25.50 -1.19 -12.72
N HIS A 49 26.52 -1.03 -11.88
CA HIS A 49 26.54 -0.04 -10.81
C HIS A 49 26.24 1.39 -11.29
N ALA A 50 26.80 1.79 -12.43
CA ALA A 50 26.58 3.12 -13.00
C ALA A 50 25.19 3.28 -13.65
N LEU A 51 24.57 2.18 -14.11
CA LEU A 51 23.27 2.19 -14.78
C LEU A 51 22.08 2.10 -13.81
N VAL A 52 22.22 1.42 -12.67
CA VAL A 52 21.13 1.26 -11.68
C VAL A 52 20.51 2.60 -11.23
N PRO A 53 21.28 3.67 -10.92
CA PRO A 53 20.72 4.98 -10.56
C PRO A 53 19.89 5.68 -11.65
N GLN A 54 20.02 5.26 -12.92
CA GLN A 54 19.35 5.84 -14.08
C GLN A 54 18.02 5.14 -14.41
N VAL A 55 17.59 4.20 -13.57
CA VAL A 55 16.30 3.52 -13.72
C VAL A 55 15.17 4.50 -13.43
N GLU A 56 14.15 4.46 -14.28
CA GLU A 56 12.97 5.32 -14.20
C GLU A 56 11.82 4.67 -13.42
N ASN A 57 11.77 3.34 -13.39
CA ASN A 57 10.74 2.56 -12.69
C ASN A 57 11.30 1.94 -11.41
N VAL A 58 10.78 2.36 -10.26
CA VAL A 58 11.25 1.89 -8.95
C VAL A 58 10.11 1.28 -8.14
N VAL A 59 10.34 0.10 -7.59
CA VAL A 59 9.42 -0.60 -6.68
C VAL A 59 10.08 -0.77 -5.32
N VAL A 60 9.44 -0.25 -4.27
CA VAL A 60 9.88 -0.37 -2.89
C VAL A 60 8.89 -1.25 -2.13
N ARG A 61 9.32 -2.46 -1.75
CA ARG A 61 8.55 -3.34 -0.87
C ARG A 61 9.00 -3.14 0.57
N VAL A 62 8.04 -2.92 1.46
CA VAL A 62 8.28 -2.66 2.88
C VAL A 62 8.00 -3.94 3.67
N ASP A 63 8.98 -4.45 4.40
CA ASP A 63 8.84 -5.75 5.09
C ASP A 63 8.39 -5.66 6.56
N CYS A 64 8.37 -4.49 7.22
CA CYS A 64 7.93 -4.38 8.62
C CYS A 64 7.35 -3.02 9.05
N VAL A 65 6.41 -3.09 9.98
CA VAL A 65 5.81 -1.99 10.75
C VAL A 65 6.29 -2.15 12.19
N ILE A 66 7.07 -1.20 12.74
CA ILE A 66 7.50 -1.26 14.14
C ILE A 66 6.44 -0.59 15.01
N SER A 67 5.73 -1.36 15.83
CA SER A 67 4.89 -0.78 16.87
C SER A 67 5.72 -0.05 17.94
N ASP A 68 5.40 1.21 18.22
CA ASP A 68 5.75 1.92 19.47
C ASP A 68 4.98 1.23 20.60
N ASP A 69 5.48 0.08 21.04
CA ASP A 69 5.43 -0.25 22.45
C ASP A 69 6.80 0.13 23.02
N ASP A 70 6.99 1.42 23.30
CA ASP A 70 8.14 1.87 24.06
C ASP A 70 8.00 1.37 25.50
N ALA A 71 8.90 0.46 25.84
CA ALA A 71 9.11 -0.06 27.17
C ALA A 71 9.47 1.08 28.15
N SER A 72 8.57 1.40 29.07
CA SER A 72 8.90 1.72 30.48
C SER A 72 7.65 2.01 31.31
N SER A 73 7.13 1.01 32.04
CA SER A 73 6.42 1.15 33.33
C SER A 73 6.11 -0.23 33.93
N PRO A 74 6.53 -0.55 35.17
CA PRO A 74 6.08 -1.75 35.84
C PRO A 74 4.79 -1.50 36.66
N VAL A 75 3.99 -2.56 36.80
CA VAL A 75 2.86 -2.75 37.75
C VAL A 75 1.54 -2.01 37.46
N GLY A 76 0.45 -2.79 37.35
CA GLY A 76 -0.91 -2.33 37.65
C GLY A 76 -2.00 -2.91 36.74
N SER A 77 -2.72 -3.90 37.25
CA SER A 77 -3.91 -4.52 36.64
C SER A 77 -5.02 -3.53 36.25
N SER A 78 -5.65 -3.73 35.09
CA SER A 78 -7.12 -3.75 34.92
C SER A 78 -7.48 -3.75 33.44
N GLY A 79 -8.16 -4.82 33.01
CA GLY A 79 -8.61 -4.99 31.63
C GLY A 79 -9.58 -3.90 31.16
N LYS A 80 -9.35 -3.42 29.94
CA LYS A 80 -10.41 -2.93 29.05
C LYS A 80 -9.87 -2.99 27.62
N ALA A 81 -10.36 -3.96 26.85
CA ALA A 81 -10.12 -4.05 25.42
C ALA A 81 -10.40 -2.69 24.76
N ARG A 82 -9.36 -2.08 24.18
CA ARG A 82 -9.43 -0.88 23.34
C ARG A 82 -8.75 -1.22 22.02
N GLY A 83 -9.46 -0.95 20.92
CA GLY A 83 -9.31 -1.60 19.61
C GLY A 83 -8.07 -1.25 18.78
N PRO A 84 -7.92 -1.88 17.60
CA PRO A 84 -6.70 -1.88 16.79
C PRO A 84 -6.64 -0.71 15.78
N LEU A 85 -6.73 0.54 16.24
CA LEU A 85 -6.66 1.74 15.36
C LEU A 85 -5.44 2.63 15.62
N LEU A 86 -4.38 2.10 16.24
CA LEU A 86 -3.18 2.86 16.62
C LEU A 86 -1.89 2.43 15.88
N GLY A 87 -1.98 1.54 14.89
CA GLY A 87 -0.82 0.98 14.17
C GLY A 87 -0.23 1.83 13.05
N LEU A 88 -0.35 3.16 13.06
CA LEU A 88 0.23 4.02 12.00
C LEU A 88 1.70 4.32 12.33
N PHE A 89 2.51 3.27 12.20
CA PHE A 89 3.86 3.22 12.73
C PHE A 89 4.96 3.56 11.74
N ARG A 90 6.06 4.04 12.32
CA ARG A 90 7.30 4.43 11.65
C ARG A 90 7.83 3.26 10.83
N LEU A 91 7.84 3.47 9.52
CA LEU A 91 8.31 2.53 8.53
C LEU A 91 9.84 2.35 8.68
N VAL A 92 10.27 1.22 9.21
CA VAL A 92 11.69 0.93 9.46
C VAL A 92 12.05 -0.33 8.67
N PHE A 93 12.93 -0.20 7.68
CA PHE A 93 13.34 -1.30 6.83
C PHE A 93 14.39 -2.13 7.55
N SER A 94 14.18 -3.44 7.72
CA SER A 94 15.26 -4.35 8.10
C SER A 94 15.89 -4.95 6.84
N GLY A 95 17.23 -4.95 6.75
CA GLY A 95 17.95 -5.81 5.82
C GLY A 95 18.72 -5.15 4.66
N PHE A 96 19.19 -3.91 4.77
CA PHE A 96 20.18 -3.41 3.82
C PHE A 96 21.59 -3.84 4.25
N VAL A 97 22.17 -4.78 3.52
CA VAL A 97 23.62 -4.87 3.38
C VAL A 97 24.11 -3.57 2.73
N ARG A 98 25.06 -2.88 3.34
CA ARG A 98 25.71 -1.67 2.81
C ARG A 98 26.61 -2.02 1.61
N PRO A 99 26.46 -1.40 0.41
CA PRO A 99 27.57 -1.37 -0.55
C PRO A 99 27.95 0.04 -1.04
N PHE A 100 27.13 1.08 -0.80
CA PHE A 100 27.28 2.35 -1.54
C PHE A 100 28.06 3.47 -0.83
N GLN A 101 28.48 3.29 0.44
CA GLN A 101 29.14 4.36 1.19
C GLN A 101 30.63 4.10 1.55
N ALA A 102 31.21 2.97 1.13
CA ALA A 102 32.52 2.52 1.65
C ALA A 102 33.69 2.53 0.64
N LEU A 103 33.57 3.06 -0.58
CA LEU A 103 34.66 3.01 -1.58
C LEU A 103 35.27 4.36 -2.00
N GLY A 104 34.96 5.44 -1.28
CA GLY A 104 35.60 6.74 -1.48
C GLY A 104 37.03 6.88 -0.92
N GLN A 105 37.57 5.88 -0.22
CA GLN A 105 38.88 6.00 0.48
C GLN A 105 40.01 5.12 -0.11
N LEU A 106 39.83 4.51 -1.28
CA LEU A 106 40.86 3.62 -1.86
C LEU A 106 41.79 4.30 -2.90
N LEU A 107 41.68 5.61 -3.15
CA LEU A 107 42.58 6.31 -4.09
C LEU A 107 42.92 7.73 -3.60
N GLY A 108 43.97 7.82 -2.78
CA GLY A 108 44.64 9.08 -2.43
C GLY A 108 45.96 8.82 -1.70
N PRO A 109 47.12 9.30 -2.20
CA PRO A 109 48.41 8.92 -1.64
C PRO A 109 48.70 9.62 -0.30
N LYS A 110 49.14 8.83 0.67
CA LYS A 110 49.59 9.21 2.01
C LYS A 110 50.91 9.98 1.97
N ARG A 111 51.01 11.10 2.69
CA ARG A 111 52.27 11.57 3.30
C ARG A 111 52.05 12.07 4.73
N PRO A 112 53.02 11.86 5.64
CA PRO A 112 52.90 12.12 7.07
C PRO A 112 53.51 13.49 7.45
N GLY A 113 53.13 14.03 8.62
CA GLY A 113 53.94 15.03 9.32
C GLY A 113 53.18 16.08 10.13
N SER A 114 52.99 15.77 11.43
CA SER A 114 53.24 16.62 12.61
C SER A 114 52.59 18.00 12.77
N GLY A 115 51.85 18.16 13.90
CA GLY A 115 51.78 19.43 14.64
C GLY A 115 50.39 19.82 15.17
N PRO A 116 50.16 19.90 16.50
CA PRO A 116 48.83 20.09 17.11
C PRO A 116 48.50 21.57 17.36
N ILE A 117 47.23 21.88 17.68
CA ILE A 117 46.80 22.71 18.85
C ILE A 117 45.28 23.09 18.79
N THR A 118 44.58 22.65 19.85
CA THR A 118 43.44 23.22 20.62
C THR A 118 42.01 23.33 20.10
N GLY A 119 41.13 22.64 20.85
CA GLY A 119 39.79 23.06 21.32
C GLY A 119 38.65 22.66 20.38
N THR A 120 37.57 21.98 20.78
CA THR A 120 36.94 21.75 22.09
C THR A 120 35.91 20.61 21.97
N LEU A 121 35.91 19.71 22.97
CA LEU A 121 34.78 18.99 23.58
C LEU A 121 33.64 18.49 22.68
N GLY A 122 33.67 17.19 22.39
CA GLY A 122 32.52 16.36 22.03
C GLY A 122 32.89 14.92 22.37
N ASP A 123 32.24 14.38 23.39
CA ASP A 123 32.41 13.06 23.98
C ASP A 123 32.13 11.96 22.94
N ASP A 124 33.17 11.23 22.55
CA ASP A 124 33.11 9.95 21.86
C ASP A 124 33.61 8.92 22.88
N ASP A 125 32.75 7.98 23.25
CA ASP A 125 33.23 6.62 23.51
C ASP A 125 32.31 5.63 22.81
N GLU A 126 32.95 4.86 21.94
CA GLU A 126 32.44 3.77 21.13
C GLU A 126 31.83 2.65 21.99
N LEU A 127 30.97 1.82 21.37
CA LEU A 127 31.31 0.43 21.06
C LEU A 127 30.08 -0.34 20.52
N ASP A 128 30.18 -0.66 19.24
CA ASP A 128 29.82 -1.94 18.62
C ASP A 128 28.53 -2.65 19.09
N GLN A 129 27.44 -2.39 18.36
CA GLN A 129 26.48 -3.45 18.04
C GLN A 129 26.26 -3.42 16.53
N GLY A 130 26.41 -4.57 15.88
CA GLY A 130 26.16 -4.81 14.45
C GLY A 130 24.72 -4.52 14.02
N GLY A 131 24.34 -3.24 14.04
CA GLY A 131 23.02 -2.73 13.72
C GLY A 131 22.80 -2.78 12.22
N ILE A 132 21.82 -3.60 11.82
CA ILE A 132 21.21 -3.59 10.50
C ILE A 132 20.87 -2.13 10.14
N THR A 133 21.45 -1.60 9.04
CA THR A 133 21.15 -0.23 8.63
C THR A 133 19.70 -0.12 8.17
N HIS A 134 18.91 0.57 8.98
CA HIS A 134 17.51 0.86 8.72
C HIS A 134 17.36 2.09 7.82
N HIS A 135 17.22 1.90 6.51
CA HIS A 135 17.03 3.02 5.58
C HIS A 135 15.54 3.21 5.26
N SER A 136 14.96 4.34 5.68
CA SER A 136 13.63 4.85 5.27
C SER A 136 13.48 4.89 3.73
N PRO A 137 12.26 4.84 3.14
CA PRO A 137 12.11 4.81 1.68
C PRO A 137 12.75 6.03 1.04
N THR A 138 12.61 7.20 1.67
CA THR A 138 13.25 8.45 1.25
C THR A 138 14.76 8.30 1.11
N GLN A 139 15.41 7.56 2.02
CA GLN A 139 16.86 7.37 1.97
C GLN A 139 17.29 6.40 0.87
N VAL A 140 16.47 5.40 0.57
CA VAL A 140 16.74 4.44 -0.52
C VAL A 140 16.56 5.12 -1.88
N LEU A 141 15.50 5.92 -2.02
CA LEU A 141 15.12 6.57 -3.26
C LEU A 141 16.12 7.65 -3.71
N LYS A 142 16.85 8.28 -2.78
CA LYS A 142 17.96 9.20 -3.08
C LYS A 142 19.06 8.65 -4.00
N ASN A 143 19.20 7.33 -4.09
CA ASN A 143 20.18 6.69 -4.96
C ASN A 143 19.75 6.66 -6.44
N PHE A 144 18.55 7.14 -6.77
CA PHE A 144 17.99 7.14 -8.11
C PHE A 144 17.73 8.58 -8.56
N ASN A 145 18.21 8.90 -9.77
CA ASN A 145 18.21 10.27 -10.27
C ASN A 145 16.95 10.61 -11.08
N GLU A 146 16.39 9.64 -11.78
CA GLU A 146 15.40 9.87 -12.84
C GLU A 146 14.10 9.07 -12.63
N ILE A 147 13.68 8.88 -11.38
CA ILE A 147 12.46 8.12 -11.11
C ILE A 147 11.25 8.83 -11.75
N ARG A 148 10.61 8.15 -12.71
CA ARG A 148 9.35 8.56 -13.34
C ARG A 148 8.16 7.83 -12.75
N SER A 149 8.32 6.55 -12.43
CA SER A 149 7.27 5.71 -11.85
C SER A 149 7.74 5.10 -10.55
N LEU A 150 7.02 5.38 -9.45
CA LEU A 150 7.29 4.83 -8.13
C LEU A 150 6.11 4.00 -7.63
N ARG A 151 6.37 2.73 -7.29
CA ARG A 151 5.43 1.87 -6.58
C ARG A 151 5.97 1.54 -5.18
N ILE A 152 5.19 1.84 -4.14
CA ILE A 152 5.49 1.45 -2.77
C ILE A 152 4.48 0.40 -2.33
N GLU A 153 4.95 -0.74 -1.85
CA GLU A 153 4.14 -1.86 -1.38
C GLU A 153 4.30 -1.99 0.15
N LEU A 154 3.23 -1.73 0.90
CA LEU A 154 3.15 -1.89 2.34
C LEU A 154 2.81 -3.34 2.72
N PRO A 155 3.21 -3.85 3.90
CA PRO A 155 2.78 -5.17 4.35
C PRO A 155 1.27 -5.20 4.61
N SER A 156 0.66 -6.38 4.51
CA SER A 156 -0.78 -6.58 4.77
C SER A 156 -1.14 -6.27 6.23
N GLY A 157 -2.36 -5.79 6.47
CA GLY A 157 -2.96 -5.77 7.82
C GLY A 157 -3.28 -4.41 8.45
N GLU A 158 -3.37 -3.31 7.70
CA GLU A 158 -3.61 -1.98 8.30
C GLU A 158 -5.02 -1.80 8.91
N LEU A 159 -6.04 -2.50 8.40
CA LEU A 159 -7.44 -2.27 8.80
C LEU A 159 -8.08 -3.30 9.73
N GLY A 160 -7.34 -4.29 10.25
CA GLY A 160 -7.81 -5.20 11.31
C GLY A 160 -9.18 -5.84 11.04
N ILE A 161 -9.39 -6.30 9.80
CA ILE A 161 -10.71 -6.75 9.32
C ILE A 161 -10.98 -8.18 9.77
N GLU A 162 -12.22 -8.43 10.22
CA GLU A 162 -12.67 -9.77 10.62
C GLU A 162 -12.59 -10.77 9.45
N ASN A 163 -12.30 -12.04 9.78
CA ASN A 163 -12.20 -13.11 8.79
C ASN A 163 -13.49 -13.23 7.97
N GLY A 164 -13.34 -13.18 6.63
CA GLY A 164 -14.45 -13.31 5.68
C GLY A 164 -15.07 -11.98 5.23
N VAL A 165 -14.77 -10.86 5.90
CA VAL A 165 -15.20 -9.52 5.47
C VAL A 165 -14.27 -8.99 4.38
N LEU A 166 -14.84 -8.42 3.32
CA LEU A 166 -14.10 -7.73 2.27
C LEU A 166 -14.16 -6.22 2.49
N LEU A 167 -13.00 -5.57 2.43
CA LEU A 167 -12.88 -4.14 2.25
C LEU A 167 -11.72 -3.89 1.29
N LYS A 168 -12.00 -3.14 0.23
CA LYS A 168 -11.02 -2.64 -0.72
C LYS A 168 -11.30 -1.17 -0.97
N TRP A 169 -10.26 -0.36 -1.09
CA TRP A 169 -10.41 1.04 -1.43
C TRP A 169 -9.31 1.51 -2.37
N ARG A 170 -9.66 2.44 -3.26
CA ARG A 170 -8.74 3.13 -4.14
C ARG A 170 -8.98 4.63 -4.02
N ALA A 171 -7.95 5.42 -3.80
CA ALA A 171 -8.04 6.86 -3.69
C ALA A 171 -7.00 7.55 -4.58
N ASP A 172 -7.45 8.56 -5.31
CA ASP A 172 -6.57 9.45 -6.06
C ASP A 172 -6.43 10.78 -5.31
N PHE A 173 -5.21 11.33 -5.26
CA PHE A 173 -4.92 12.60 -4.58
C PHE A 173 -4.16 13.55 -5.49
N GLY A 174 -4.54 14.83 -5.49
CA GLY A 174 -3.70 15.97 -5.87
C GLY A 174 -3.16 16.67 -4.62
N SER A 175 -3.40 17.97 -4.46
CA SER A 175 -3.14 18.63 -3.16
C SER A 175 -4.07 18.15 -2.05
N THR A 176 -5.28 17.72 -2.42
CA THR A 176 -6.29 17.11 -1.54
C THR A 176 -6.82 15.83 -2.17
N LEU A 177 -7.76 15.15 -1.51
CA LEU A 177 -8.45 14.01 -2.10
C LEU A 177 -9.17 14.42 -3.39
N ASP A 178 -8.93 13.74 -4.50
CA ASP A 178 -9.66 13.97 -5.76
C ASP A 178 -10.87 13.07 -5.87
N ASN A 179 -10.67 11.78 -5.58
CA ASN A 179 -11.73 10.79 -5.54
C ASN A 179 -11.32 9.57 -4.70
N CYS A 180 -12.30 8.86 -4.15
CA CYS A 180 -12.09 7.59 -3.48
C CYS A 180 -13.23 6.63 -3.82
N VAL A 181 -12.91 5.38 -4.13
CA VAL A 181 -13.87 4.29 -4.34
C VAL A 181 -13.62 3.23 -3.29
N ILE A 182 -14.67 2.80 -2.61
CA ILE A 182 -14.63 1.78 -1.58
C ILE A 182 -15.58 0.66 -1.97
N LEU A 183 -15.07 -0.56 -2.06
CA LEU A 183 -15.87 -1.77 -2.22
C LEU A 183 -15.76 -2.60 -0.94
N GLY A 184 -16.89 -3.04 -0.40
CA GLY A 184 -16.85 -3.99 0.70
C GLY A 184 -18.02 -4.95 0.70
N ALA A 185 -17.84 -6.07 1.40
CA ALA A 185 -18.85 -7.11 1.58
C ALA A 185 -18.77 -7.65 3.01
N SER A 186 -19.92 -7.90 3.63
CA SER A 186 -19.98 -8.46 4.98
C SER A 186 -19.49 -9.91 5.04
N SER A 187 -19.53 -10.62 3.93
CA SER A 187 -18.95 -11.95 3.79
C SER A 187 -18.65 -12.23 2.32
N VAL A 188 -17.55 -12.95 2.06
CA VAL A 188 -17.20 -13.48 0.75
C VAL A 188 -17.29 -15.01 0.78
N ILE A 189 -18.03 -15.57 -0.17
CA ILE A 189 -18.13 -17.02 -0.36
C ILE A 189 -17.52 -17.34 -1.71
N SER A 190 -16.41 -18.09 -1.73
CA SER A 190 -15.73 -18.48 -2.96
C SER A 190 -16.37 -19.72 -3.59
N ALA A 191 -16.38 -19.79 -4.93
CA ALA A 191 -16.95 -20.90 -5.69
C ALA A 191 -16.29 -22.27 -5.42
N ASN A 192 -15.01 -22.24 -5.00
CA ASN A 192 -14.25 -23.43 -4.61
C ASN A 192 -13.60 -23.18 -3.26
N PRO A 193 -14.03 -23.85 -2.17
CA PRO A 193 -13.23 -23.90 -0.96
C PRO A 193 -12.00 -24.76 -1.26
N SER A 194 -10.85 -24.14 -1.57
CA SER A 194 -9.58 -24.84 -1.42
C SER A 194 -9.48 -25.31 0.03
N LYS A 195 -9.11 -26.57 0.24
CA LYS A 195 -9.04 -27.27 1.53
C LYS A 195 -7.94 -26.74 2.47
N ASP A 196 -7.77 -25.43 2.61
CA ASP A 196 -6.74 -24.83 3.48
C ASP A 196 -7.30 -24.14 4.73
N SER A 197 -8.59 -24.32 5.03
CA SER A 197 -9.22 -23.77 6.25
C SER A 197 -9.94 -24.84 7.09
N LEU A 198 -9.28 -25.98 7.30
CA LEU A 198 -9.70 -26.95 8.32
C LEU A 198 -8.52 -27.31 9.24
N SER A 199 -8.28 -26.47 10.24
CA SER A 199 -7.65 -26.92 11.49
C SER A 199 -7.98 -25.95 12.62
N LEU A 200 -8.28 -26.54 13.79
CA LEU A 200 -8.58 -25.97 15.12
C LEU A 200 -10.09 -25.71 15.38
N ASP A 201 -10.78 -26.34 16.34
CA ASP A 201 -10.45 -27.44 17.25
C ASP A 201 -11.77 -28.06 17.74
N ASN A 202 -11.80 -29.40 17.78
CA ASN A 202 -12.80 -30.17 18.52
C ASN A 202 -12.45 -30.09 20.01
N ASN A 203 -13.19 -29.31 20.78
CA ASN A 203 -13.44 -29.58 22.20
C ASN A 203 -14.81 -29.02 22.58
N ARG A 204 -15.80 -29.92 22.57
CA ARG A 204 -17.12 -29.69 23.17
C ARG A 204 -16.97 -29.89 24.67
N ASP A 205 -17.15 -28.81 25.43
CA ASP A 205 -17.71 -28.90 26.77
C ASP A 205 -19.01 -28.09 26.80
N GLU A 206 -20.03 -28.73 27.37
CA GLU A 206 -21.42 -28.32 27.35
C GLU A 206 -21.70 -27.11 28.25
N LEU A 207 -22.21 -26.02 27.67
CA LEU A 207 -23.18 -25.18 28.36
C LEU A 207 -24.18 -24.59 27.37
N GLN A 208 -25.41 -25.08 27.47
CA GLN A 208 -26.56 -24.71 26.66
C GLN A 208 -26.83 -23.19 26.70
N SER A 209 -26.94 -22.56 25.52
CA SER A 209 -27.84 -21.41 25.36
C SER A 209 -28.37 -21.31 23.92
N HIS A 210 -29.66 -21.62 23.77
CA HIS A 210 -30.65 -20.95 22.92
C HIS A 210 -30.23 -20.23 21.62
N VAL A 211 -29.55 -20.89 20.67
CA VAL A 211 -29.39 -20.36 19.30
C VAL A 211 -29.56 -21.46 18.24
N GLY A 212 -30.70 -22.15 18.26
CA GLY A 212 -31.02 -23.21 17.29
C GLY A 212 -32.10 -22.86 16.26
N VAL A 213 -32.80 -21.72 16.42
CA VAL A 213 -34.02 -21.43 15.64
C VAL A 213 -33.78 -20.38 14.53
N ALA A 214 -32.71 -19.58 14.62
CA ALA A 214 -32.42 -18.52 13.66
C ALA A 214 -31.87 -19.01 12.31
N ALA A 215 -31.15 -20.14 12.29
CA ALA A 215 -30.56 -20.68 11.06
C ALA A 215 -31.61 -21.29 10.12
N ALA A 216 -32.68 -21.88 10.66
CA ALA A 216 -33.79 -22.40 9.88
C ALA A 216 -34.70 -21.29 9.33
N ALA A 217 -34.84 -20.18 10.06
CA ALA A 217 -35.62 -19.02 9.64
C ALA A 217 -34.98 -18.26 8.45
N ALA A 218 -33.64 -18.28 8.33
CA ALA A 218 -32.92 -17.67 7.22
C ALA A 218 -33.07 -18.43 5.89
N ALA A 219 -33.27 -19.76 5.95
CA ALA A 219 -33.50 -20.60 4.76
C ALA A 219 -34.95 -20.49 4.23
N ALA A 220 -35.92 -20.17 5.10
CA ALA A 220 -37.34 -20.06 4.74
C ALA A 220 -37.71 -18.72 4.08
N ALA A 221 -36.87 -17.69 4.19
CA ALA A 221 -37.09 -16.37 3.59
C ALA A 221 -36.65 -16.28 2.11
N ALA A 222 -36.22 -17.40 1.50
CA ALA A 222 -35.76 -17.46 0.11
C ALA A 222 -36.86 -17.91 -0.89
N CYS A 223 -38.14 -17.77 -0.52
CA CYS A 223 -39.27 -18.07 -1.40
C CYS A 223 -40.25 -16.91 -1.44
N GLY A 224 -40.07 -16.02 -2.42
CA GLY A 224 -41.12 -15.15 -2.94
C GLY A 224 -40.95 -13.66 -2.67
N GLY A 225 -40.99 -12.86 -3.75
CA GLY A 225 -41.39 -11.45 -3.70
C GLY A 225 -40.37 -10.46 -4.24
N GLU A 226 -40.40 -10.30 -5.58
CA GLU A 226 -40.10 -9.12 -6.40
C GLU A 226 -38.98 -8.13 -6.01
N GLU A 227 -38.17 -7.83 -7.04
CA GLU A 227 -37.14 -6.80 -7.10
C GLU A 227 -37.64 -5.40 -6.72
N ASN A 228 -37.71 -5.10 -5.44
CA ASN A 228 -37.62 -3.72 -4.99
C ASN A 228 -36.15 -3.42 -4.71
N GLY A 229 -35.52 -2.67 -5.62
CA GLY A 229 -34.13 -2.20 -5.54
C GLY A 229 -33.85 -1.21 -4.40
N SER A 230 -34.56 -1.32 -3.28
CA SER A 230 -34.34 -0.57 -2.04
C SER A 230 -33.44 -1.35 -1.08
N ILE A 231 -32.60 -0.63 -0.33
CA ILE A 231 -31.86 -1.17 0.81
C ILE A 231 -32.85 -1.82 1.81
N PRO A 232 -32.70 -3.12 2.14
CA PRO A 232 -33.55 -3.79 3.11
C PRO A 232 -33.46 -3.16 4.50
N GLU A 233 -34.54 -3.20 5.26
CA GLU A 233 -34.58 -2.63 6.63
C GLU A 233 -33.51 -3.23 7.56
N SER A 234 -33.16 -4.50 7.34
CA SER A 234 -32.07 -5.20 8.05
C SER A 234 -30.69 -4.53 7.91
N PHE A 235 -30.46 -3.75 6.85
CA PHE A 235 -29.25 -2.96 6.69
C PHE A 235 -29.11 -1.87 7.76
N TYR A 236 -30.24 -1.28 8.17
CA TYR A 236 -30.27 -0.19 9.15
C TYR A 236 -30.31 -0.73 10.59
N THR A 237 -31.05 -1.81 10.85
CA THR A 237 -31.29 -2.31 12.21
C THR A 237 -30.17 -3.20 12.75
N ASN A 238 -29.47 -3.94 11.90
CA ASN A 238 -28.50 -4.96 12.34
C ASN A 238 -27.05 -4.43 12.41
N GLY A 239 -26.88 -3.11 12.56
CA GLY A 239 -25.54 -2.50 12.58
C GLY A 239 -24.83 -2.48 11.22
N GLY A 240 -25.50 -2.90 10.14
CA GLY A 240 -24.94 -2.93 8.79
C GLY A 240 -24.49 -1.55 8.31
N LEU A 241 -25.34 -0.53 8.48
CA LEU A 241 -24.99 0.86 8.17
C LEU A 241 -23.81 1.37 9.01
N LYS A 242 -23.80 1.08 10.32
CA LYS A 242 -22.69 1.47 11.22
C LYS A 242 -21.36 0.89 10.73
N LEU A 243 -21.35 -0.37 10.30
CA LEU A 243 -20.17 -1.01 9.75
C LEU A 243 -19.68 -0.32 8.46
N ARG A 244 -20.58 0.08 7.54
CA ARG A 244 -20.18 0.83 6.33
C ARG A 244 -19.62 2.20 6.66
N VAL A 245 -20.21 2.90 7.62
CA VAL A 245 -19.69 4.20 8.11
C VAL A 245 -18.27 4.03 8.65
N VAL A 246 -18.02 3.01 9.47
CA VAL A 246 -16.68 2.71 9.98
C VAL A 246 -15.71 2.41 8.83
N TRP A 247 -16.09 1.58 7.87
CA TRP A 247 -15.24 1.29 6.71
C TRP A 247 -14.90 2.53 5.89
N THR A 248 -15.89 3.38 5.63
CA THR A 248 -15.68 4.63 4.90
C THR A 248 -14.72 5.55 5.63
N ILE A 249 -14.94 5.80 6.92
CA ILE A 249 -14.08 6.66 7.72
C ILE A 249 -12.66 6.08 7.83
N SER A 250 -12.52 4.79 8.14
CA SER A 250 -11.22 4.13 8.25
C SER A 250 -10.45 4.16 6.92
N SER A 251 -11.11 3.92 5.79
CA SER A 251 -10.46 3.97 4.46
C SER A 251 -9.98 5.38 4.13
N LEU A 252 -10.77 6.42 4.44
CA LEU A 252 -10.38 7.81 4.22
C LEU A 252 -9.21 8.24 5.12
N ILE A 253 -9.20 7.79 6.38
CA ILE A 253 -8.08 8.02 7.30
C ILE A 253 -6.80 7.33 6.80
N ALA A 254 -6.90 6.08 6.37
CA ALA A 254 -5.79 5.29 5.84
C ALA A 254 -5.22 5.93 4.56
N ALA A 255 -6.10 6.41 3.68
CA ALA A 255 -5.74 7.13 2.46
C ALA A 255 -5.05 8.48 2.76
N SER A 256 -5.60 9.28 3.67
CA SER A 256 -5.03 10.60 4.01
C SER A 256 -3.71 10.52 4.78
N ALA A 257 -3.50 9.46 5.57
CA ALA A 257 -2.23 9.17 6.21
C ALA A 257 -1.15 8.81 5.19
N ARG A 258 -1.45 7.92 4.23
CA ARG A 258 -0.53 7.58 3.12
C ARG A 258 -0.14 8.81 2.32
N HIS A 259 -1.11 9.65 1.98
CA HIS A 259 -0.86 10.89 1.25
C HIS A 259 0.12 11.81 1.98
N TYR A 260 -0.07 11.99 3.30
CA TYR A 260 0.84 12.78 4.13
C TYR A 260 2.28 12.22 4.14
N LEU A 261 2.44 10.91 4.23
CA LEU A 261 3.76 10.25 4.27
C LEU A 261 4.55 10.40 2.96
N LEU A 262 3.86 10.58 1.84
CA LEU A 262 4.48 10.68 0.52
C LEU A 262 5.05 12.08 0.22
N GLN A 263 4.66 13.09 1.00
CA GLN A 263 5.04 14.49 0.73
C GLN A 263 6.57 14.70 0.62
N PRO A 264 7.43 14.17 1.52
CA PRO A 264 8.87 14.36 1.39
C PRO A 264 9.44 13.71 0.13
N ILE A 265 8.92 12.53 -0.25
CA ILE A 265 9.36 11.79 -1.45
C ILE A 265 8.99 12.58 -2.72
N ILE A 266 7.77 13.09 -2.80
CA ILE A 266 7.30 13.86 -3.96
C ILE A 266 8.03 15.22 -4.06
N ALA A 267 8.37 15.81 -2.91
CA ALA A 267 9.14 17.04 -2.85
C ALA A 267 10.58 16.85 -3.36
N GLU A 268 11.22 15.72 -3.03
CA GLU A 268 12.59 15.39 -3.41
C GLU A 268 12.71 14.91 -4.87
N HIS A 269 11.76 14.10 -5.36
CA HIS A 269 11.80 13.53 -6.71
C HIS A 269 10.90 14.29 -7.68
N LYS A 270 11.44 15.34 -8.31
CA LYS A 270 10.72 16.23 -9.25
C LYS A 270 10.39 15.58 -10.59
N THR A 271 11.09 14.53 -10.97
CA THR A 271 10.91 13.78 -12.22
C THR A 271 9.77 12.77 -12.17
N LEU A 272 9.16 12.54 -10.99
CA LEU A 272 8.03 11.60 -10.86
C LEU A 272 6.83 12.07 -11.68
N ASP A 273 6.40 11.17 -12.57
CA ASP A 273 5.21 11.26 -13.43
C ASP A 273 4.06 10.38 -12.90
N SER A 274 4.35 9.35 -12.09
CA SER A 274 3.34 8.47 -11.51
C SER A 274 3.80 7.89 -10.17
N LEU A 275 2.87 7.84 -9.21
CA LEU A 275 3.09 7.24 -7.90
C LEU A 275 1.91 6.34 -7.51
N VAL A 276 2.23 5.13 -7.05
CA VAL A 276 1.27 4.20 -6.46
C VAL A 276 1.78 3.71 -5.11
N LEU A 277 0.97 3.85 -4.07
CA LEU A 277 1.22 3.23 -2.77
C LEU A 277 0.08 2.23 -2.50
N THR A 278 0.42 0.96 -2.31
CA THR A 278 -0.56 -0.11 -2.14
C THR A 278 -0.16 -1.09 -1.05
N ASP A 279 -1.13 -1.78 -0.48
CA ASP A 279 -0.87 -2.89 0.45
C ASP A 279 -0.55 -4.18 -0.33
N ALA A 280 0.20 -5.10 0.28
CA ALA A 280 0.61 -6.36 -0.34
C ALA A 280 -0.58 -7.26 -0.72
N ASP A 281 -1.72 -7.14 -0.04
CA ASP A 281 -2.98 -7.83 -0.33
C ASP A 281 -3.92 -7.02 -1.27
N GLY A 282 -3.49 -5.83 -1.70
CA GLY A 282 -4.29 -4.93 -2.52
C GLY A 282 -5.56 -4.41 -1.83
N GLN A 283 -5.58 -4.37 -0.49
CA GLN A 283 -6.69 -3.80 0.28
C GLN A 283 -6.84 -2.30 -0.02
N GLY A 284 -5.77 -1.54 0.17
CA GLY A 284 -5.71 -0.11 -0.06
C GLY A 284 -4.80 0.26 -1.22
N VAL A 285 -5.24 1.22 -2.03
CA VAL A 285 -4.45 1.79 -3.13
C VAL A 285 -4.58 3.30 -3.12
N LEU A 286 -3.46 4.00 -2.94
CA LEU A 286 -3.35 5.43 -3.23
C LEU A 286 -2.62 5.61 -4.56
N CYS A 287 -3.17 6.42 -5.45
CA CYS A 287 -2.54 6.78 -6.73
C CYS A 287 -2.40 8.29 -6.87
N MET A 288 -1.33 8.71 -7.55
CA MET A 288 -1.15 10.09 -8.03
C MET A 288 -0.57 10.04 -9.45
N ASN A 289 -1.22 10.75 -10.38
CA ASN A 289 -0.72 10.95 -11.74
C ASN A 289 0.17 12.20 -11.82
N ARG A 290 0.71 12.47 -13.02
CA ARG A 290 1.61 13.60 -13.24
C ARG A 290 1.01 14.94 -12.84
N ASP A 291 -0.20 15.24 -13.30
CA ASP A 291 -0.88 16.51 -13.03
C ASP A 291 -1.12 16.70 -11.53
N GLN A 292 -1.53 15.63 -10.84
CA GLN A 292 -1.73 15.59 -9.39
C GLN A 292 -0.44 15.79 -8.59
N LEU A 293 0.67 15.18 -9.05
CA LEU A 293 1.99 15.36 -8.45
C LEU A 293 2.49 16.80 -8.65
N GLU A 294 2.26 17.39 -9.83
CA GLU A 294 2.55 18.79 -10.12
C GLU A 294 1.70 19.73 -9.24
N GLU A 295 0.40 19.47 -9.09
CA GLU A 295 -0.51 20.23 -8.21
C GLU A 295 0.01 20.25 -6.77
N LEU A 296 0.34 19.08 -6.21
CA LEU A 296 0.86 18.96 -4.84
C LEU A 296 2.19 19.70 -4.65
N ARG A 297 3.04 19.77 -5.69
CA ARG A 297 4.31 20.50 -5.64
C ARG A 297 4.11 22.02 -5.61
N VAL A 298 3.11 22.53 -6.34
CA VAL A 298 2.79 23.97 -6.41
C VAL A 298 2.00 24.42 -5.18
N LYS A 299 1.07 23.57 -4.72
CA LYS A 299 0.24 23.80 -3.54
C LYS A 299 0.47 22.65 -2.55
N PRO A 300 1.53 22.75 -1.72
CA PRO A 300 1.81 21.76 -0.68
C PRO A 300 0.64 21.59 0.28
N LEU A 301 0.61 20.43 0.94
CA LEU A 301 -0.42 20.05 1.90
C LEU A 301 -0.75 21.17 2.89
N SER A 302 -2.04 21.49 3.00
CA SER A 302 -2.58 22.09 4.22
C SER A 302 -2.68 20.99 5.26
N ALA A 303 -1.58 20.73 5.98
CA ALA A 303 -1.54 19.74 7.04
C ALA A 303 -2.48 20.15 8.18
N SER A 304 -3.21 19.19 8.75
CA SER A 304 -3.95 19.44 9.98
C SER A 304 -2.96 19.62 11.12
N SER A 305 -2.97 20.78 11.80
CA SER A 305 -2.00 21.12 12.85
C SER A 305 -1.96 20.14 14.04
N ALA A 306 -2.90 19.21 14.14
CA ALA A 306 -3.02 18.25 15.24
C ALA A 306 -2.82 16.77 14.84
N SER A 307 -2.68 16.44 13.55
CA SER A 307 -2.64 15.05 13.08
C SER A 307 -1.62 14.88 11.95
N LYS A 308 -0.84 13.80 11.96
CA LYS A 308 0.09 13.42 10.86
C LYS A 308 -0.69 12.91 9.63
N ARG A 309 -1.64 13.71 9.14
CA ARG A 309 -2.61 13.37 8.08
C ARG A 309 -2.96 14.61 7.26
N THR A 310 -3.32 14.40 6.00
CA THR A 310 -3.92 15.44 5.16
C THR A 310 -5.37 15.70 5.56
N LEU A 311 -5.79 16.98 5.55
CA LEU A 311 -7.20 17.36 5.74
C LEU A 311 -8.08 16.74 4.65
N VAL A 312 -9.19 16.12 5.04
CA VAL A 312 -10.17 15.61 4.08
C VAL A 312 -11.23 16.70 3.86
N PRO A 313 -11.46 17.17 2.61
CA PRO A 313 -12.44 18.22 2.34
C PRO A 313 -13.87 17.70 2.60
N ALA A 314 -14.86 18.59 2.55
CA ALA A 314 -16.25 18.13 2.51
C ALA A 314 -16.46 17.27 1.25
N LEU A 315 -17.23 16.19 1.38
CA LEU A 315 -17.35 15.14 0.39
C LEU A 315 -18.82 14.90 0.00
N ASN A 316 -19.03 14.68 -1.29
CA ASN A 316 -20.22 14.06 -1.85
C ASN A 316 -19.96 12.56 -2.04
N MET A 317 -20.85 11.75 -1.50
CA MET A 317 -20.77 10.29 -1.55
C MET A 317 -21.96 9.71 -2.29
N ARG A 318 -21.70 8.68 -3.08
CA ARG A 318 -22.72 7.84 -3.70
C ARG A 318 -22.51 6.41 -3.27
N LEU A 319 -23.59 5.78 -2.83
CA LEU A 319 -23.60 4.42 -2.32
C LEU A 319 -24.50 3.55 -3.19
N TRP A 320 -23.99 2.39 -3.57
CA TRP A 320 -24.73 1.30 -4.19
C TRP A 320 -24.68 0.08 -3.27
N TYR A 321 -25.79 -0.64 -3.19
CA TYR A 321 -25.93 -1.78 -2.29
C TYR A 321 -26.58 -2.98 -2.98
N ALA A 322 -26.10 -4.17 -2.66
CA ALA A 322 -26.71 -5.44 -3.01
C ALA A 322 -26.69 -6.40 -1.81
N PRO A 323 -27.84 -6.96 -1.39
CA PRO A 323 -27.89 -7.96 -0.31
C PRO A 323 -27.02 -9.19 -0.60
N SER A 324 -26.98 -9.61 -1.86
CA SER A 324 -26.13 -10.68 -2.38
C SER A 324 -25.76 -10.33 -3.82
N LEU A 325 -24.47 -10.41 -4.14
CA LEU A 325 -23.95 -10.19 -5.49
C LEU A 325 -23.11 -11.40 -5.89
N GLU A 326 -23.59 -12.14 -6.88
CA GLU A 326 -22.88 -13.28 -7.46
C GLU A 326 -22.08 -12.83 -8.68
N LEU A 327 -20.78 -13.15 -8.69
CA LEU A 327 -19.86 -12.80 -9.75
C LEU A 327 -19.73 -13.95 -10.76
N PRO A 328 -19.29 -13.67 -12.00
CA PRO A 328 -19.16 -14.71 -13.03
C PRO A 328 -18.17 -15.85 -12.71
N ASP A 329 -17.23 -15.60 -11.79
CA ASP A 329 -16.29 -16.60 -11.29
C ASP A 329 -16.88 -17.51 -10.20
N GLY A 330 -18.17 -17.31 -9.86
CA GLY A 330 -18.91 -18.01 -8.81
C GLY A 330 -18.66 -17.45 -7.39
N THR A 331 -17.87 -16.38 -7.25
CA THR A 331 -17.70 -15.70 -5.97
C THR A 331 -19.00 -14.96 -5.59
N VAL A 332 -19.49 -15.15 -4.36
CA VAL A 332 -20.67 -14.47 -3.84
C VAL A 332 -20.27 -13.46 -2.76
N LEU A 333 -20.60 -12.19 -2.99
CA LEU A 333 -20.42 -11.10 -2.04
C LEU A 333 -21.74 -10.83 -1.30
N LYS A 334 -21.79 -11.15 0.00
CA LYS A 334 -22.95 -10.86 0.86
C LYS A 334 -22.88 -9.45 1.41
N GLY A 335 -23.98 -8.71 1.34
CA GLY A 335 -24.04 -7.31 1.73
C GLY A 335 -23.02 -6.46 0.98
N ALA A 336 -22.91 -6.64 -0.33
CA ALA A 336 -21.97 -5.89 -1.16
C ALA A 336 -22.35 -4.41 -1.18
N THR A 337 -21.38 -3.55 -0.92
CA THR A 337 -21.53 -2.10 -0.86
C THR A 337 -20.40 -1.46 -1.65
N LEU A 338 -20.76 -0.57 -2.56
CA LEU A 338 -19.82 0.27 -3.30
C LEU A 338 -20.07 1.72 -2.93
N VAL A 339 -19.04 2.45 -2.56
CA VAL A 339 -19.12 3.88 -2.23
C VAL A 339 -18.16 4.62 -3.15
N ALA A 340 -18.67 5.59 -3.92
CA ALA A 340 -17.88 6.54 -4.69
C ALA A 340 -17.91 7.90 -3.99
N ILE A 341 -16.74 8.45 -3.72
CA ILE A 341 -16.53 9.64 -2.90
C ILE A 341 -15.78 10.66 -3.76
N ARG A 342 -16.25 11.90 -3.76
CA ARG A 342 -15.56 13.05 -4.37
C ARG A 342 -15.70 14.26 -3.45
N PRO A 343 -14.77 15.24 -3.51
CA PRO A 343 -14.97 16.53 -2.87
C PRO A 343 -16.30 17.17 -3.29
N SER A 344 -17.00 17.79 -2.35
CA SER A 344 -18.13 18.66 -2.65
C SER A 344 -17.58 19.93 -3.30
N GLU A 345 -17.83 20.13 -4.60
CA GLU A 345 -17.34 21.30 -5.34
C GLU A 345 -17.76 22.61 -4.64
N GLN A 346 -16.78 23.44 -4.30
CA GLN A 346 -16.99 24.88 -4.09
C GLN A 346 -16.37 25.62 -5.29
N GLY A 347 -16.97 25.45 -6.46
CA GLY A 347 -16.64 26.23 -7.67
C GLY A 347 -16.27 25.42 -8.90
N GLY A 348 -17.28 25.14 -9.72
CA GLY A 348 -17.26 25.09 -11.19
C GLY A 348 -16.09 24.42 -11.92
N ALA A 349 -16.27 23.16 -12.29
CA ALA A 349 -15.96 22.68 -13.64
C ALA A 349 -16.77 21.42 -13.93
N LYS A 350 -17.67 21.49 -14.93
CA LYS A 350 -18.37 20.33 -15.49
C LYS A 350 -17.36 19.28 -15.94
N ARG A 351 -17.01 18.32 -15.08
CA ARG A 351 -16.51 17.00 -15.48
C ARG A 351 -17.71 16.07 -15.63
N ASP A 352 -18.50 16.32 -16.67
CA ASP A 352 -19.36 15.28 -17.29
C ASP A 352 -18.45 14.29 -18.03
N VAL A 353 -17.56 13.63 -17.29
CA VAL A 353 -16.82 12.46 -17.76
C VAL A 353 -17.49 11.28 -17.10
N SER A 354 -18.31 10.56 -17.88
CA SER A 354 -18.88 9.23 -17.63
C SER A 354 -18.63 8.75 -16.21
N GLU A 355 -19.48 9.18 -15.28
CA GLU A 355 -19.24 8.98 -13.85
C GLU A 355 -19.16 7.49 -13.46
N GLY A 356 -19.73 6.60 -14.27
CA GLY A 356 -19.58 5.16 -14.09
C GLY A 356 -18.20 4.62 -14.47
N ALA A 357 -17.45 5.28 -15.36
CA ALA A 357 -16.22 4.75 -15.95
C ALA A 357 -15.07 4.66 -14.94
N TRP A 358 -14.84 5.72 -14.14
CA TRP A 358 -13.77 5.73 -13.14
C TRP A 358 -14.09 4.79 -11.95
N VAL A 359 -15.36 4.70 -11.54
CA VAL A 359 -15.80 3.76 -10.50
C VAL A 359 -15.65 2.31 -10.96
N SER A 360 -15.98 2.02 -12.22
CA SER A 360 -15.90 0.68 -12.81
C SER A 360 -14.47 0.19 -13.07
N GLY A 361 -13.51 1.12 -13.19
CA GLY A 361 -12.09 0.83 -13.38
C GLY A 361 -11.27 0.89 -12.09
N ALA A 362 -11.90 1.11 -10.93
CA ALA A 362 -11.19 1.34 -9.68
C ALA A 362 -10.53 0.08 -9.08
N PHE A 363 -10.95 -1.11 -9.50
CA PHE A 363 -10.45 -2.37 -8.94
C PHE A 363 -10.11 -3.37 -10.04
N GLU A 364 -9.11 -4.21 -9.77
CA GLU A 364 -8.79 -5.37 -10.60
C GLU A 364 -9.85 -6.47 -10.47
N GLU A 365 -9.88 -7.40 -11.41
CA GLU A 365 -10.82 -8.53 -11.37
C GLU A 365 -10.51 -9.47 -10.18
N PRO A 366 -11.53 -10.07 -9.54
CA PRO A 366 -12.96 -10.05 -9.90
C PRO A 366 -13.74 -8.83 -9.38
N PHE A 367 -13.09 -7.96 -8.60
CA PHE A 367 -13.72 -6.82 -7.94
C PHE A 367 -14.09 -5.68 -8.89
N GLY A 368 -13.38 -5.54 -10.01
CA GLY A 368 -13.76 -4.66 -11.12
C GLY A 368 -15.14 -5.03 -11.69
N THR A 369 -15.40 -6.32 -11.92
CA THR A 369 -16.74 -6.80 -12.30
C THR A 369 -17.78 -6.51 -11.23
N ALA A 370 -17.46 -6.73 -9.95
CA ALA A 370 -18.37 -6.39 -8.85
C ALA A 370 -18.79 -4.91 -8.87
N ALA A 371 -17.83 -3.99 -9.06
CA ALA A 371 -18.11 -2.56 -9.15
C ALA A 371 -19.02 -2.23 -10.35
N LYS A 372 -18.73 -2.78 -11.54
CA LYS A 372 -19.56 -2.61 -12.76
C LYS A 372 -21.00 -3.09 -12.55
N MET A 373 -21.20 -4.18 -11.81
CA MET A 373 -22.53 -4.72 -11.51
C MET A 373 -23.28 -3.84 -10.48
N LEU A 374 -22.57 -3.32 -9.47
CA LEU A 374 -23.16 -2.48 -8.43
C LEU A 374 -23.61 -1.11 -8.95
N VAL A 375 -22.83 -0.47 -9.83
CA VAL A 375 -23.18 0.86 -10.41
C VAL A 375 -24.48 0.84 -11.21
N LYS A 376 -24.91 -0.33 -11.71
CA LYS A 376 -26.19 -0.49 -12.42
C LYS A 376 -27.40 -0.50 -11.49
N ARG A 377 -27.19 -0.58 -10.16
CA ARG A 377 -28.26 -0.58 -9.16
C ARG A 377 -28.65 0.84 -8.75
N ARG A 378 -29.70 0.94 -7.92
CA ARG A 378 -30.14 2.20 -7.32
C ARG A 378 -29.00 2.84 -6.52
N THR A 379 -28.84 4.15 -6.72
CA THR A 379 -27.83 4.97 -6.03
C THR A 379 -28.45 5.73 -4.87
N TYR A 380 -27.68 5.87 -3.79
CA TYR A 380 -28.00 6.70 -2.62
C TYR A 380 -26.96 7.79 -2.48
N CYS A 381 -27.36 9.06 -2.40
CA CYS A 381 -26.45 10.19 -2.23
C CYS A 381 -26.36 10.57 -0.75
N LEU A 382 -25.13 10.82 -0.27
CA LEU A 382 -24.84 11.29 1.09
C LEU A 382 -23.83 12.42 1.02
N GLU A 383 -23.85 13.30 2.02
CA GLU A 383 -22.87 14.37 2.18
C GLU A 383 -22.11 14.16 3.49
N MET A 384 -20.82 14.49 3.50
CA MET A 384 -19.97 14.43 4.68
C MET A 384 -19.18 15.73 4.80
N ASN A 385 -19.19 16.35 5.98
CA ASN A 385 -18.41 17.56 6.22
C ASN A 385 -16.90 17.26 6.26
N SER A 386 -16.08 18.30 6.06
CA SER A 386 -14.61 18.21 6.16
C SER A 386 -14.16 17.80 7.56
N PHE A 387 -13.07 17.06 7.68
CA PHE A 387 -12.51 16.60 8.96
C PHE A 387 -11.00 16.35 8.91
#